data_AF-A0A2P6PEW6-F1
#
_entry.id   AF-A0A2P6PEW6-F1
#
_cell.length_a   1.000
_cell.length_b   1.000
_cell.length_c   1.000
_cell.angle_alpha   90.00
_cell.angle_beta   90.00
_cell.angle_gamma   90.00
#
_symmetry.space_group_name_H-M   'P 1'
#
loop_
_entity.id
_entity.type
_entity.pdbx_description
1 polymer ?
#
loop_
_entity_poly.entity_id
_entity_poly.type
_entity_poly.pdbx_seq_one_letter_code
_entity_poly.pdbx_strand_id
1 'polypeptide(L)'
;MEENQSKAIILITRHMNDALRNEYLNEEDSRKLWVELEQRFGNVRDSLLPVLEVRWHSLHFCDFKSVLDYNLEALRIKSLMEFCEKNITDTMLI
;
A
#
# COMPACT_ATOMS: atom_id res chain seq x y z
N MET A 1 23.37 -16.26 15.05
CA MET A 1 22.16 -15.61 15.60
C MET A 1 22.15 -14.14 15.19
N GLU A 2 23.20 -13.37 15.51
CA GLU A 2 23.39 -11.98 15.04
C GLU A 2 23.38 -11.83 13.51
N GLU A 3 24.05 -12.74 12.78
CA GLU A 3 24.06 -12.69 11.31
C GLU A 3 22.65 -12.81 10.69
N ASN A 4 21.76 -13.61 11.30
CA ASN A 4 20.38 -13.74 10.84
C ASN A 4 19.56 -12.49 11.17
N GLN A 5 19.86 -11.84 12.29
CA GLN A 5 19.22 -10.60 12.71
C GLN A 5 19.53 -9.45 11.74
N SER A 6 20.81 -9.26 11.42
CA SER A 6 21.24 -8.23 10.46
C SER A 6 20.65 -8.47 9.06
N LYS A 7 20.62 -9.74 8.59
CA LYS A 7 20.01 -10.09 7.30
C LYS A 7 18.51 -9.77 7.28
N ALA A 8 17.79 -10.06 8.35
CA ALA A 8 16.35 -9.76 8.44
C ALA A 8 16.09 -8.25 8.39
N ILE A 9 16.85 -7.45 9.13
CA ILE A 9 16.72 -5.98 9.11
C ILE A 9 16.98 -5.42 7.70
N ILE A 10 18.03 -5.88 7.02
CA ILE A 10 18.34 -5.45 5.66
C ILE A 10 17.18 -5.78 4.70
N LEU A 11 16.61 -6.99 4.82
CA LEU A 11 15.48 -7.39 3.99
C LEU A 11 14.24 -6.52 4.22
N ILE A 12 13.90 -6.26 5.49
CA ILE A 12 12.73 -5.45 5.86
C ILE A 12 12.92 -3.99 5.40
N THR A 13 14.10 -3.41 5.65
CA THR A 13 14.38 -1.98 5.35
C THR A 13 14.58 -1.68 3.87
N ARG A 14 14.99 -2.66 3.05
CA ARG A 14 15.20 -2.49 1.60
C ARG A 14 13.95 -2.01 0.86
N HIS A 15 12.78 -2.38 1.35
CA HIS A 15 11.49 -2.05 0.72
C HIS A 15 10.80 -0.84 1.35
N MET A 16 11.43 -0.21 2.33
CA MET A 16 10.92 1.00 2.97
C MET A 16 11.27 2.24 2.14
N ASN A 17 10.37 3.23 2.18
CA ASN A 17 10.73 4.57 1.76
C ASN A 17 11.75 5.18 2.75
N ASP A 18 12.39 6.28 2.34
CA ASP A 18 13.47 6.90 3.11
C ASP A 18 13.01 7.41 4.48
N ALA A 19 11.78 7.92 4.58
CA ALA A 19 11.23 8.42 5.83
C ALA A 19 11.08 7.29 6.87
N LEU A 20 10.48 6.17 6.45
CA LEU A 20 10.25 5.00 7.30
C LEU A 20 11.58 4.32 7.67
N ARG A 21 12.52 4.26 6.72
CA ARG A 21 13.86 3.72 6.98
C ARG A 21 14.62 4.57 8.00
N ASN A 22 14.48 5.90 7.95
CA ASN A 22 15.10 6.80 8.93
C ASN A 22 14.46 6.66 10.31
N GLU A 23 13.14 6.44 10.40
CA GLU A 23 12.43 6.22 11.65
C GLU A 23 12.96 4.99 12.41
N TYR A 24 13.26 3.90 11.68
CA TYR A 24 13.71 2.63 12.24
C TYR A 24 15.22 2.38 12.10
N LEU A 25 16.02 3.41 11.81
CA LEU A 25 17.46 3.26 11.53
C LEU A 25 18.24 2.61 12.67
N ASN A 26 17.81 2.84 13.92
CA ASN A 26 18.47 2.35 15.12
C ASN A 26 17.84 1.08 15.71
N GLU A 27 16.85 0.46 15.04
CA GLU A 27 16.25 -0.78 15.53
C GLU A 27 17.12 -1.99 15.15
N GLU A 28 17.79 -2.55 16.15
CA GLU A 28 18.65 -3.72 16.01
C GLU A 28 17.91 -5.05 16.21
N ASP A 29 16.65 -5.00 16.70
CA ASP A 29 15.80 -6.18 16.81
C ASP A 29 14.85 -6.34 15.61
N SER A 30 15.19 -7.27 14.72
CA SER A 30 14.38 -7.58 13.53
C SER A 30 12.95 -8.01 13.86
N ARG A 31 12.75 -8.71 14.98
CA ARG A 31 11.42 -9.16 15.40
C ARG A 31 10.60 -8.00 15.94
N LYS A 32 11.22 -7.12 16.72
CA LYS A 32 10.58 -5.90 17.21
C LYS A 32 10.18 -5.00 16.05
N LEU A 33 11.10 -4.76 15.10
CA LEU A 33 10.82 -4.02 13.87
C LEU A 33 9.62 -4.60 13.11
N TRP A 34 9.59 -5.92 12.91
CA TRP A 34 8.47 -6.59 12.24
C TRP A 34 7.14 -6.36 12.97
N VAL A 35 7.10 -6.56 14.29
CA VAL A 35 5.87 -6.38 15.08
C VAL A 35 5.39 -4.93 15.06
N GLU A 36 6.28 -3.95 15.13
CA GLU A 36 5.90 -2.53 15.04
C GLU A 36 5.33 -2.18 13.67
N LEU A 37 5.92 -2.70 12.60
CA LEU A 37 5.40 -2.54 11.23
C LEU A 37 4.04 -3.22 11.07
N GLU A 38 3.88 -4.43 11.59
CA GLU A 38 2.61 -5.17 11.56
C GLU A 38 1.52 -4.44 12.35
N GLN A 39 1.84 -3.88 13.53
CA GLN A 39 0.89 -3.08 14.30
C GLN A 39 0.47 -1.80 13.57
N ARG A 40 1.41 -1.15 12.86
CA ARG A 40 1.15 0.10 12.15
C ARG A 40 0.44 -0.10 10.82
N PHE A 41 0.78 -1.17 10.10
CA PHE A 41 0.36 -1.37 8.71
C PHE A 41 -0.47 -2.64 8.45
N GLY A 42 -0.59 -3.54 9.43
CA GLY A 42 -1.26 -4.83 9.27
C GLY A 42 -2.76 -4.72 8.98
N ASN A 43 -3.39 -3.61 9.35
CA ASN A 43 -4.80 -3.32 9.05
C ASN A 43 -4.99 -2.34 7.88
N VAL A 44 -3.93 -1.97 7.15
CA VAL A 44 -4.02 -1.00 6.04
C VAL A 44 -5.01 -1.48 5.01
N ARG A 45 -5.05 -2.78 4.72
CA ARG A 45 -6.00 -3.35 3.78
C ARG A 45 -7.45 -3.07 4.18
N ASP A 46 -7.81 -3.40 5.41
CA ASP A 46 -9.19 -3.29 5.90
C ASP A 46 -9.64 -1.83 6.03
N SER A 47 -8.72 -0.95 6.43
CA SER A 47 -8.98 0.49 6.54
C SER A 47 -9.00 1.22 5.18
N LEU A 48 -8.26 0.71 4.19
CA LEU A 48 -8.16 1.32 2.86
C LEU A 48 -9.37 1.00 1.99
N LEU A 49 -9.92 -0.22 2.08
CA LEU A 49 -11.00 -0.66 1.19
C LEU A 49 -12.22 0.27 1.18
N PRO A 50 -12.81 0.70 2.32
CA PRO A 50 -13.95 1.61 2.32
C PRO A 50 -13.65 2.96 1.63
N VAL A 51 -12.41 3.45 1.79
CA VAL A 51 -11.96 4.69 1.15
C VAL A 51 -11.87 4.52 -0.37
N LEU A 52 -11.35 3.39 -0.84
CA LEU A 52 -11.26 3.10 -2.27
C LEU A 52 -12.63 2.92 -2.91
N GLU A 53 -13.58 2.29 -2.22
CA GLU A 53 -14.96 2.15 -2.71
C GLU A 53 -15.60 3.53 -2.93
N VAL A 54 -15.49 4.45 -1.98
CA VAL A 54 -16.01 5.81 -2.15
C VAL A 54 -15.35 6.49 -3.34
N ARG A 55 -14.01 6.41 -3.44
CA ARG A 55 -13.25 7.04 -4.53
C ARG A 55 -13.57 6.46 -5.91
N TRP A 56 -13.85 5.16 -5.99
CA TRP A 56 -14.28 4.50 -7.22
C TRP A 56 -15.64 5.00 -7.68
N HIS A 57 -16.63 5.05 -6.78
CA HIS A 57 -17.98 5.52 -7.11
C HIS A 57 -18.04 7.01 -7.44
N SER A 58 -17.13 7.81 -6.88
CA SER A 58 -17.02 9.24 -7.17
C SER A 58 -16.14 9.55 -8.39
N LEU A 59 -15.63 8.54 -9.10
CA LEU A 59 -14.73 8.78 -10.23
C LEU A 59 -15.54 9.23 -11.45
N HIS A 60 -15.35 10.48 -11.88
CA HIS A 60 -16.02 11.01 -13.07
C HIS A 60 -15.01 11.53 -14.09
N PHE A 61 -15.23 11.20 -15.36
CA PHE A 61 -14.37 11.64 -16.45
C PHE A 61 -14.25 13.18 -16.53
N CYS A 62 -15.31 13.91 -16.18
CA CYS A 62 -15.33 15.37 -16.20
C CYS A 62 -14.34 16.04 -15.23
N ASP A 63 -13.84 15.30 -14.24
CA ASP A 63 -12.88 15.82 -13.27
C ASP A 63 -11.43 15.79 -13.80
N PHE A 64 -11.22 15.21 -14.98
CA PHE A 64 -9.89 14.98 -15.57
C PHE A 64 -9.72 15.77 -16.87
N LYS A 65 -8.47 16.19 -17.13
CA LYS A 65 -8.11 16.97 -18.34
C LYS A 65 -8.00 16.10 -19.58
N SER A 66 -7.79 14.79 -19.41
CA SER A 66 -7.60 13.86 -20.52
C SER A 66 -8.09 12.46 -20.17
N VAL A 67 -8.35 11.66 -21.21
CA VAL A 67 -8.65 10.22 -21.10
C VAL A 67 -7.50 9.46 -20.43
N LEU A 68 -6.26 9.87 -20.69
CA LEU A 68 -5.10 9.24 -20.08
C LEU A 68 -5.10 9.43 -18.55
N ASP A 69 -5.34 10.65 -18.08
CA ASP A 69 -5.32 10.95 -16.63
C ASP A 69 -6.43 10.18 -15.88
N TYR A 70 -7.64 10.16 -16.45
CA TYR A 70 -8.76 9.38 -15.90
C TYR A 70 -8.43 7.89 -15.84
N ASN A 71 -7.92 7.33 -16.95
CA ASN A 71 -7.59 5.91 -17.02
C ASN A 71 -6.48 5.52 -16.05
N LEU A 72 -5.45 6.37 -15.89
CA LEU A 72 -4.38 6.13 -14.93
C LEU A 72 -4.91 6.08 -13.48
N GLU A 73 -5.81 6.98 -13.12
CA GLU A 73 -6.38 6.99 -11.77
C GLU A 73 -7.35 5.82 -11.55
N ALA A 74 -8.17 5.47 -12.55
CA ALA A 74 -9.02 4.29 -12.51
C ALA A 74 -8.19 3.01 -12.31
N LEU A 75 -7.12 2.83 -13.09
CA LEU A 75 -6.20 1.69 -12.96
C LEU A 75 -5.54 1.66 -11.58
N ARG A 76 -5.13 2.82 -11.06
CA ARG A 76 -4.55 2.91 -9.72
C ARG A 76 -5.52 2.47 -8.63
N ILE A 77 -6.77 2.95 -8.68
CA ILE A 77 -7.80 2.55 -7.71
C ILE A 77 -8.10 1.05 -7.85
N LYS A 78 -8.22 0.53 -9.08
CA LYS A 78 -8.43 -0.89 -9.34
C LYS A 78 -7.33 -1.76 -8.71
N SER A 79 -6.06 -1.46 -8.97
CA SER A 79 -4.93 -2.21 -8.41
C SER A 79 -4.89 -2.15 -6.88
N LEU A 80 -5.29 -1.03 -6.27
CA LEU A 80 -5.39 -0.93 -4.81
C LEU A 80 -6.57 -1.74 -4.24
N MET A 81 -7.68 -1.84 -4.96
CA MET A 81 -8.82 -2.69 -4.56
C MET A 81 -8.48 -4.18 -4.71
N GLU A 82 -7.74 -4.56 -5.76
CA GLU A 82 -7.19 -5.92 -5.93
C GLU A 82 -6.20 -6.28 -4.82
N PHE A 83 -5.32 -5.34 -4.42
CA PHE A 83 -4.48 -5.48 -3.23
C PHE A 83 -5.32 -5.70 -1.95
N CYS A 84 -6.53 -5.15 -1.91
CA CYS A 84 -7.49 -5.39 -0.84
C CYS A 84 -8.34 -6.65 -1.01
N GLU A 85 -7.93 -7.57 -1.89
CA GLU A 85 -8.63 -8.83 -2.20
C GLU A 85 -10.04 -8.63 -2.77
N LYS A 86 -10.35 -7.42 -3.28
CA LYS A 86 -11.60 -7.13 -3.98
C LYS A 86 -11.35 -7.08 -5.48
N ASN A 87 -11.79 -8.12 -6.19
CA ASN A 87 -11.74 -8.15 -7.64
C ASN A 87 -12.79 -7.21 -8.24
N ILE A 88 -12.32 -6.15 -8.93
CA ILE A 88 -13.18 -5.32 -9.78
C ILE A 88 -13.24 -5.99 -11.16
N THR A 89 -14.40 -6.49 -11.54
CA THR A 89 -14.64 -7.07 -12.87
C THR A 89 -14.82 -5.96 -13.90
N ASP A 90 -14.54 -6.25 -15.18
CA ASP A 90 -14.66 -5.26 -16.26
C ASP A 90 -16.09 -4.72 -16.44
N THR A 91 -17.10 -5.40 -15.91
CA THR A 91 -18.49 -4.91 -15.82
C THR A 91 -18.68 -3.73 -14.86
N MET A 92 -17.70 -3.46 -13.99
CA MET A 92 -17.66 -2.30 -13.11
C MET A 92 -16.84 -1.15 -13.69
N LEU A 93 -16.10 -1.37 -14.79
CA LEU A 93 -15.48 -0.29 -15.55
C LEU A 93 -16.60 0.43 -16.32
N ILE A 94 -16.86 1.69 -15.96
CA ILE A 94 -17.75 2.58 -16.70
C ILE A 94 -17.08 2.99 -18.00
#